data_AF-A0A1V5ZPY4-F1
#
_entry.id   AF-A0A1V5ZPY4-F1
#
_cell.length_a   1.000
_cell.length_b   1.000
_cell.length_c   1.000
_cell.angle_alpha   90.00
_cell.angle_beta   90.00
_cell.angle_gamma   90.00
#
_symmetry.space_group_name_H-M   'P 1'
#
loop_
_entity.id
_entity.type
_entity.pdbx_description
1 polymer ?
#
loop_
_entity_poly.entity_id
_entity_poly.type
_entity_poly.pdbx_seq_one_letter_code
_entity_poly.pdbx_strand_id
1 'polypeptide(L)'
;MVYPVAEWRRRQSVTVEGEVRFPGEYSIIEGKTRISDVIARAGGPTRSASLVGSRILRRRVQAEPDQEFLRLSRMPVADMKREEYAYFKARSRELRGYLSIDVGTALESPGGVDDAPLVDGDLIVINRARATIEVAGQVRRPGLIEFDEGRSTQFYIDQAGGVLSNAHRRGIRVIKQGTGLWVKPSQDLRLEPGDTIFVPEKESIEWWELFKEGLLVVSQIATTVFIIQSVVH
;
A
#
# COMPACT_ATOMS: atom_id res chain seq x y z
N MET A 1 54.90 -18.22 -30.71
CA MET A 1 54.41 -18.06 -29.33
C MET A 1 52.98 -17.56 -29.45
N VAL A 2 51.99 -18.45 -29.29
CA VAL A 2 50.57 -18.11 -29.44
C VAL A 2 50.10 -17.60 -28.09
N TYR A 3 49.76 -16.32 -27.99
CA TYR A 3 49.14 -15.77 -26.78
C TYR A 3 47.73 -16.35 -26.69
N PRO A 4 47.35 -17.03 -25.60
CA PRO A 4 45.96 -17.38 -25.40
C PRO A 4 45.19 -16.08 -25.27
N VAL A 5 44.32 -15.82 -26.25
CA VAL A 5 43.33 -14.75 -26.16
C VAL A 5 42.53 -15.05 -24.91
N ALA A 6 42.64 -14.20 -23.89
CA ALA A 6 41.87 -14.34 -22.67
C ALA A 6 40.41 -14.54 -23.08
N GLU A 7 39.84 -15.70 -22.75
CA GLU A 7 38.40 -15.90 -22.82
C GLU A 7 37.80 -14.82 -21.93
N TRP A 8 37.27 -13.76 -22.55
CA TRP A 8 36.32 -12.88 -21.90
C TRP A 8 35.11 -13.75 -21.57
N ARG A 9 35.16 -14.47 -20.44
CA ARG A 9 33.98 -15.10 -19.85
C ARG A 9 33.01 -13.95 -19.70
N ARG A 10 32.01 -13.86 -20.59
CA ARG A 10 30.93 -12.87 -20.49
C ARG A 10 30.46 -12.97 -19.06
N ARG A 11 30.68 -11.90 -18.29
CA ARG A 11 30.27 -11.89 -16.89
C ARG A 11 28.76 -11.91 -16.92
N GLN A 12 28.20 -13.05 -16.55
CA GLN A 12 26.76 -13.19 -16.46
C GLN A 12 26.30 -12.35 -15.29
N SER A 13 25.36 -11.45 -15.53
CA SER A 13 24.86 -10.55 -14.50
C SER A 13 23.35 -10.47 -14.52
N VAL A 14 22.80 -10.09 -13.38
CA VAL A 14 21.40 -9.72 -13.22
C VAL A 14 21.35 -8.32 -12.65
N THR A 15 20.28 -7.60 -12.96
CA THR A 15 20.05 -6.26 -12.43
C THR A 15 19.00 -6.34 -11.33
N VAL A 16 19.28 -5.74 -10.17
CA VAL A 16 18.33 -5.58 -9.08
C VAL A 16 17.98 -4.10 -8.95
N GLU A 17 16.70 -3.79 -9.08
CA GLU A 17 16.17 -2.43 -9.01
C GLU A 17 15.07 -2.30 -7.95
N GLY A 18 14.85 -1.07 -7.49
CA GLY A 18 13.78 -0.72 -6.57
C GLY A 18 14.19 -0.76 -5.10
N GLU A 19 13.28 -1.20 -4.23
CA GLU A 19 13.38 -1.11 -2.76
C GLU A 19 14.23 -2.24 -2.14
N VAL A 20 15.51 -2.26 -2.50
CA VAL A 20 16.56 -3.07 -1.84
C VAL A 20 17.61 -2.15 -1.24
N ARG A 21 18.39 -2.61 -0.27
CA ARG A 21 19.41 -1.75 0.37
C ARG A 21 20.48 -1.28 -0.61
N PHE A 22 20.88 -2.18 -1.51
CA PHE A 22 21.90 -1.91 -2.52
C PHE A 22 21.36 -2.32 -3.89
N PRO A 23 20.73 -1.41 -4.66
CA PRO A 23 20.36 -1.68 -6.04
C PRO A 23 21.59 -1.67 -6.94
N GLY A 24 21.58 -2.45 -8.02
CA GLY A 24 22.70 -2.53 -8.96
C GLY A 24 22.80 -3.85 -9.70
N GLU A 25 23.94 -4.06 -10.35
CA GLU A 25 24.23 -5.31 -11.08
C GLU A 25 24.97 -6.31 -10.19
N TYR A 26 24.53 -7.57 -10.26
CA TYR A 26 25.08 -8.67 -9.49
C TYR A 26 25.57 -9.76 -10.42
N SER A 27 26.83 -10.18 -10.24
CA SER A 27 27.37 -11.32 -10.98
C SER A 27 26.70 -12.61 -10.52
N ILE A 28 26.35 -13.47 -11.48
CA ILE A 28 25.69 -14.76 -11.24
C ILE A 28 26.47 -15.90 -11.87
N ILE A 29 26.20 -17.11 -11.40
CA ILE A 29 26.53 -18.35 -12.10
C ILE A 29 25.21 -18.93 -12.58
N GLU A 30 24.97 -18.87 -13.89
CA GLU A 30 23.72 -19.33 -14.50
C GLU A 30 23.37 -20.78 -14.06
N GLY A 31 22.11 -20.98 -13.67
CA GLY A 31 21.62 -22.27 -13.18
C GLY A 31 22.02 -22.66 -11.74
N LYS A 32 22.95 -21.91 -11.11
CA LYS A 32 23.34 -22.13 -9.70
C LYS A 32 22.88 -21.01 -8.78
N THR A 33 23.06 -19.76 -9.18
CA THR A 33 22.66 -18.60 -8.39
C THR A 33 21.14 -18.42 -8.47
N ARG A 34 20.49 -18.30 -7.31
CA ARG A 34 19.04 -18.13 -7.18
C ARG A 34 18.65 -16.70 -6.82
N ILE A 35 17.35 -16.44 -6.79
CA ILE A 35 16.77 -15.14 -6.45
C ILE A 35 17.16 -14.75 -5.02
N SER A 36 16.99 -15.68 -4.08
CA SER A 36 17.32 -15.49 -2.66
C SER A 36 18.79 -15.06 -2.48
N ASP A 37 19.73 -15.70 -3.18
CA ASP A 37 21.17 -15.37 -3.14
C ASP A 37 21.47 -13.93 -3.57
N VAL A 38 20.83 -13.49 -4.65
CA VAL A 38 21.05 -12.14 -5.20
C VAL A 38 20.41 -11.08 -4.30
N ILE A 39 19.19 -11.30 -3.83
CA ILE A 39 18.52 -10.37 -2.92
C ILE A 39 19.27 -10.27 -1.59
N ALA A 40 19.80 -11.38 -1.06
CA ALA A 40 20.64 -11.36 0.13
C ALA A 40 21.91 -10.52 -0.08
N ARG A 41 22.58 -10.67 -1.25
CA ARG A 41 23.74 -9.83 -1.63
C ARG A 41 23.38 -8.36 -1.87
N ALA A 42 22.14 -8.07 -2.24
CA ALA A 42 21.59 -6.72 -2.30
C ALA A 42 21.27 -6.12 -0.91
N GLY A 43 21.61 -6.84 0.18
CA GLY A 43 21.33 -6.43 1.56
C GLY A 43 19.88 -6.67 1.98
N GLY A 44 19.12 -7.42 1.18
CA GLY A 44 17.71 -7.68 1.39
C GLY A 44 16.80 -6.50 1.04
N PRO A 45 15.47 -6.72 1.11
CA PRO A 45 14.46 -5.68 0.90
C PRO A 45 14.55 -4.57 1.96
N THR A 46 14.20 -3.33 1.60
CA THR A 46 14.05 -2.25 2.58
C THR A 46 12.75 -2.42 3.40
N ARG A 47 12.57 -1.64 4.47
CA ARG A 47 11.31 -1.63 5.24
C ARG A 47 10.11 -1.15 4.43
N SER A 48 10.36 -0.42 3.35
CA SER A 48 9.35 0.11 2.43
C SER A 48 9.19 -0.78 1.20
N ALA A 49 9.80 -1.96 1.16
CA ALA A 49 9.67 -2.88 0.05
C ALA A 49 8.35 -3.64 0.10
N SER A 50 7.68 -3.78 -1.05
CA SER A 50 6.57 -4.70 -1.24
C SER A 50 7.09 -5.96 -1.90
N LEU A 51 7.13 -7.05 -1.13
CA LEU A 51 7.43 -8.38 -1.67
C LEU A 51 6.26 -8.90 -2.50
N VAL A 52 5.03 -8.53 -2.10
CA VAL A 52 3.80 -8.79 -2.83
C VAL A 52 3.82 -8.04 -4.17
N GLY A 53 3.79 -8.79 -5.27
CA GLY A 53 3.82 -8.22 -6.62
C GLY A 53 5.20 -7.76 -7.09
N SER A 54 6.28 -8.23 -6.44
CA SER A 54 7.63 -8.17 -7.01
C SER A 54 7.65 -8.90 -8.35
N ARG A 55 8.36 -8.34 -9.32
CA ARG A 55 8.35 -8.85 -10.70
C ARG A 55 9.77 -9.17 -11.12
N ILE A 56 9.93 -10.34 -11.74
CA ILE A 56 11.20 -10.70 -12.38
C ILE A 56 10.95 -10.71 -13.88
N LEU A 57 11.71 -9.90 -14.61
CA LEU A 57 11.70 -9.85 -16.06
C LEU A 57 12.93 -10.60 -16.58
N ARG A 58 12.70 -11.75 -17.20
CA ARG A 58 13.73 -12.51 -17.91
C ARG A 58 13.96 -11.94 -19.29
N ARG A 59 14.97 -11.08 -19.42
CA ARG A 59 15.31 -10.38 -20.66
C ARG A 59 15.77 -11.32 -21.78
N ARG A 60 16.28 -12.52 -21.44
CA ARG A 60 16.64 -13.55 -22.43
C ARG A 60 15.41 -14.23 -23.04
N VAL A 61 14.23 -14.14 -22.41
CA VAL A 61 12.94 -14.38 -23.09
C VAL A 61 12.55 -13.12 -23.87
N GLN A 62 13.50 -12.56 -24.63
CA GLN A 62 13.17 -11.95 -25.91
C GLN A 62 12.81 -13.10 -26.83
N ALA A 63 11.64 -13.68 -26.54
CA ALA A 63 10.96 -14.64 -27.37
C ALA A 63 10.90 -14.04 -28.77
N GLU A 64 11.25 -14.83 -29.77
CA GLU A 64 11.12 -14.46 -31.17
C GLU A 64 9.85 -13.61 -31.38
N PRO A 65 9.97 -12.48 -32.10
CA PRO A 65 8.84 -11.61 -32.33
C PRO A 65 7.72 -12.46 -32.90
N ASP A 66 6.61 -12.47 -32.19
CA ASP A 66 5.41 -13.17 -32.59
C ASP A 66 4.91 -12.51 -33.88
N GLN A 67 5.29 -13.08 -35.02
CA GLN A 67 5.02 -12.42 -36.30
C GLN A 67 3.51 -12.23 -36.50
N GLU A 68 2.72 -13.18 -35.99
CA GLU A 68 1.27 -13.11 -36.06
C GLU A 68 0.70 -12.05 -35.14
N PHE A 69 1.14 -11.97 -33.87
CA PHE A 69 0.73 -10.88 -32.99
C PHE A 69 1.17 -9.50 -33.53
N LEU A 70 2.35 -9.38 -34.12
CA LEU A 70 2.83 -8.12 -34.73
C LEU A 70 1.99 -7.72 -35.95
N ARG A 71 1.62 -8.69 -36.79
CA ARG A 71 0.70 -8.48 -37.91
C ARG A 71 -0.66 -7.98 -37.39
N LEU A 72 -1.22 -8.65 -36.39
CA LEU A 72 -2.51 -8.30 -35.78
C LEU A 72 -2.45 -6.95 -35.05
N SER A 73 -1.34 -6.62 -34.38
CA SER A 73 -1.16 -5.32 -33.72
C SER A 73 -1.20 -4.12 -34.68
N ARG A 74 -0.92 -4.36 -35.97
CA ARG A 74 -0.97 -3.35 -37.04
C ARG A 74 -2.29 -3.37 -37.82
N MET A 75 -3.19 -4.30 -37.51
CA MET A 75 -4.48 -4.48 -38.17
C MET A 75 -5.58 -3.83 -37.32
N PRO A 76 -6.57 -3.12 -37.91
CA PRO A 76 -7.74 -2.66 -37.18
C PRO A 76 -8.53 -3.83 -36.58
N VAL A 77 -9.00 -3.70 -35.34
CA VAL A 77 -9.74 -4.76 -34.64
C VAL A 77 -11.00 -5.21 -35.40
N ALA A 78 -11.62 -4.30 -36.15
CA ALA A 78 -12.80 -4.59 -36.96
C ALA A 78 -12.52 -5.57 -38.12
N ASP A 79 -11.27 -5.63 -38.59
CA ASP A 79 -10.85 -6.47 -39.71
C ASP A 79 -10.33 -7.84 -39.25
N MET A 80 -10.20 -8.07 -37.93
CA MET A 80 -9.74 -9.33 -37.37
C MET A 80 -10.85 -10.39 -37.39
N LYS A 81 -10.49 -11.62 -37.77
CA LYS A 81 -11.36 -12.79 -37.57
C LYS A 81 -11.56 -13.05 -36.08
N ARG A 82 -12.62 -13.80 -35.75
CA ARG A 82 -12.96 -14.10 -34.35
C ARG A 82 -11.83 -14.82 -33.61
N GLU A 83 -11.15 -15.74 -34.30
CA GLU A 83 -10.02 -16.51 -33.76
C GLU A 83 -8.78 -15.63 -33.59
N GLU A 84 -8.52 -14.73 -34.56
CA GLU A 84 -7.41 -13.77 -34.52
C GLU A 84 -7.58 -12.76 -33.38
N TYR A 85 -8.80 -12.25 -33.18
CA TYR A 85 -9.11 -11.37 -32.06
C TYR A 85 -8.93 -12.07 -30.71
N ALA A 86 -9.39 -13.32 -30.59
CA ALA A 86 -9.21 -14.12 -29.38
C ALA A 86 -7.72 -14.34 -29.08
N TYR A 87 -6.93 -14.68 -30.10
CA TYR A 87 -5.48 -14.81 -30.00
C TYR A 87 -4.80 -13.49 -29.60
N PHE A 88 -5.10 -12.40 -30.30
CA PHE A 88 -4.56 -11.06 -30.01
C PHE A 88 -4.87 -10.63 -28.58
N LYS A 89 -6.11 -10.82 -28.12
CA LYS A 89 -6.54 -10.49 -26.75
C LYS A 89 -5.83 -11.35 -25.71
N ALA A 90 -5.66 -12.64 -25.95
CA ALA A 90 -4.93 -13.53 -25.04
C ALA A 90 -3.45 -13.13 -24.97
N ARG A 91 -2.81 -12.96 -26.13
CA ARG A 91 -1.39 -12.63 -26.24
C ARG A 91 -1.05 -11.24 -25.70
N SER A 92 -1.96 -10.27 -25.84
CA SER A 92 -1.83 -8.92 -25.26
C SER A 92 -1.88 -8.92 -23.72
N ARG A 93 -2.43 -9.97 -23.10
CA ARG A 93 -2.47 -10.11 -21.62
C ARG A 93 -1.29 -10.88 -21.06
N GLU A 94 -0.59 -11.64 -21.90
CA GLU A 94 0.62 -12.35 -21.49
C GLU A 94 1.78 -11.35 -21.41
N LEU A 95 2.15 -11.01 -20.18
CA LEU A 95 3.36 -10.26 -19.88
C LEU A 95 4.59 -11.15 -20.21
N ARG A 96 4.95 -11.23 -21.50
CA ARG A 96 6.12 -12.01 -21.97
C ARG A 96 7.36 -11.62 -21.17
N GLY A 97 8.11 -12.64 -20.75
CA GLY A 97 9.34 -12.49 -19.99
C GLY A 97 9.15 -12.26 -18.49
N TYR A 98 7.93 -12.00 -18.00
CA TYR A 98 7.71 -11.92 -16.56
C TYR A 98 7.55 -13.32 -15.97
N LEU A 99 8.33 -13.62 -14.93
CA LEU A 99 8.16 -14.81 -14.11
C LEU A 99 7.10 -14.50 -13.05
N SER A 100 6.05 -15.30 -12.99
CA SER A 100 5.04 -15.26 -11.92
C SER A 100 5.60 -15.97 -10.68
N ILE A 101 6.51 -15.30 -9.98
CA ILE A 101 7.20 -15.81 -8.80
C ILE A 101 6.89 -14.87 -7.63
N ASP A 102 6.60 -15.44 -6.47
CA ASP A 102 6.52 -14.69 -5.23
C ASP A 102 7.92 -14.57 -4.59
N VAL A 103 8.51 -13.36 -4.67
CA VAL A 103 9.83 -13.10 -4.09
C VAL A 103 9.80 -13.22 -2.56
N GLY A 104 8.66 -12.95 -1.91
CA GLY A 104 8.51 -13.17 -0.46
C GLY A 104 8.71 -14.63 -0.10
N THR A 105 7.99 -15.53 -0.77
CA THR A 105 8.13 -16.98 -0.57
C THR A 105 9.55 -17.46 -0.88
N ALA A 106 10.18 -16.94 -1.93
CA ALA A 106 11.56 -17.28 -2.30
C ALA A 106 12.58 -16.92 -1.20
N LEU A 107 12.35 -15.82 -0.47
CA LEU A 107 13.20 -15.38 0.63
C LEU A 107 12.94 -16.15 1.93
N GLU A 108 11.69 -16.54 2.19
CA GLU A 108 11.31 -17.33 3.36
C GLU A 108 11.74 -18.79 3.23
N SER A 109 11.69 -19.35 2.02
CA SER A 109 12.06 -20.74 1.71
C SER A 109 13.11 -20.82 0.59
N PRO A 110 14.39 -20.51 0.87
CA PRO A 110 15.47 -20.64 -0.11
C PRO A 110 15.54 -22.05 -0.70
N GLY A 111 15.66 -22.15 -2.02
CA GLY A 111 15.64 -23.41 -2.79
C GLY A 111 14.23 -23.97 -3.07
N GLY A 112 13.17 -23.32 -2.59
CA GLY A 112 11.78 -23.70 -2.86
C GLY A 112 11.31 -23.45 -4.29
N VAL A 113 10.02 -23.68 -4.54
CA VAL A 113 9.38 -23.55 -5.88
C VAL A 113 9.51 -22.13 -6.43
N ASP A 114 9.41 -21.13 -5.57
CA ASP A 114 9.51 -19.71 -5.95
C ASP A 114 10.96 -19.19 -5.99
N ASP A 115 11.95 -19.95 -5.47
CA ASP A 115 13.36 -19.52 -5.51
C ASP A 115 14.05 -20.00 -6.79
N ALA A 116 13.54 -19.58 -7.94
CA ALA A 116 14.02 -20.02 -9.24
C ALA A 116 15.50 -19.64 -9.50
N PRO A 117 16.25 -20.47 -10.25
CA PRO A 117 17.59 -20.11 -10.69
C PRO A 117 17.54 -18.94 -11.68
N LEU A 118 18.49 -18.03 -11.52
CA LEU A 118 18.63 -16.85 -12.35
C LEU A 118 19.41 -17.15 -13.63
N VAL A 119 19.08 -16.42 -14.68
CA VAL A 119 19.81 -16.42 -15.95
C VAL A 119 20.34 -15.02 -16.26
N ASP A 120 21.35 -14.97 -17.13
CA ASP A 120 21.98 -13.73 -17.55
C ASP A 120 20.95 -12.75 -18.15
N GLY A 121 20.98 -11.51 -17.67
CA GLY A 121 20.06 -10.44 -18.05
C GLY A 121 18.71 -10.44 -17.35
N ASP A 122 18.46 -11.32 -16.37
CA ASP A 122 17.28 -11.20 -15.51
C ASP A 122 17.28 -9.83 -14.80
N LEU A 123 16.12 -9.16 -14.79
CA LEU A 123 15.87 -7.92 -14.08
C LEU A 123 14.89 -8.21 -12.95
N ILE A 124 15.34 -8.02 -11.71
CA ILE A 124 14.53 -8.19 -10.50
C ILE A 124 14.10 -6.81 -10.04
N VAL A 125 12.79 -6.56 -10.03
CA VAL A 125 12.21 -5.28 -9.60
C VAL A 125 11.43 -5.48 -8.31
N ILE A 126 11.93 -4.89 -7.22
CA ILE A 126 11.26 -4.86 -5.93
C ILE A 126 10.52 -3.54 -5.79
N ASN A 127 9.19 -3.59 -5.83
CA ASN A 127 8.37 -2.38 -5.77
C ASN A 127 8.36 -1.79 -4.37
N ARG A 128 8.07 -0.49 -4.27
CA ARG A 128 7.77 0.16 -2.99
C ARG A 128 6.39 -0.23 -2.50
N ALA A 129 6.31 -0.77 -1.29
CA ALA A 129 5.08 -0.82 -0.51
C ALA A 129 4.68 0.62 -0.24
N ARG A 130 3.57 1.05 -0.85
CA ARG A 130 2.99 2.35 -0.54
C ARG A 130 2.50 2.29 0.90
N ALA A 131 3.33 2.74 1.83
CA ALA A 131 2.91 2.99 3.20
C ALA A 131 1.81 4.06 3.14
N THR A 132 0.67 3.82 3.78
CA THR A 132 -0.46 4.75 3.75
C THR A 132 -1.05 4.95 5.13
N ILE A 133 -1.62 6.12 5.36
CA ILE A 133 -2.51 6.43 6.47
C ILE A 133 -3.93 6.45 5.91
N GLU A 134 -4.87 5.80 6.61
CA GLU A 134 -6.28 5.95 6.28
C GLU A 134 -6.83 7.20 6.97
N VAL A 135 -7.56 8.04 6.23
CA VAL A 135 -8.33 9.14 6.81
C VAL A 135 -9.81 8.84 6.58
N ALA A 136 -10.54 8.60 7.68
CA ALA A 136 -11.90 8.12 7.68
C ALA A 136 -12.87 9.06 8.41
N GLY A 137 -14.15 8.99 8.06
CA GLY A 137 -15.22 9.76 8.69
C GLY A 137 -15.48 11.11 8.02
N GLN A 138 -15.76 12.14 8.82
CA GLN A 138 -16.27 13.44 8.37
C GLN A 138 -15.19 14.37 7.81
N VAL A 139 -14.54 13.94 6.73
CA VAL A 139 -13.60 14.71 5.92
C VAL A 139 -14.11 14.84 4.48
N ARG A 140 -13.63 15.84 3.73
CA ARG A 140 -14.13 16.09 2.36
C ARG A 140 -13.87 14.93 1.40
N ARG A 141 -12.73 14.26 1.53
CA ARG A 141 -12.30 13.12 0.70
C ARG A 141 -11.68 12.03 1.59
N PRO A 142 -12.51 11.15 2.18
CA PRO A 142 -12.01 10.01 2.93
C PRO A 142 -11.22 9.06 2.02
N GLY A 143 -10.22 8.39 2.57
CA GLY A 143 -9.43 7.40 1.83
C GLY A 143 -8.01 7.22 2.34
N LEU A 144 -7.22 6.48 1.56
CA LEU A 144 -5.82 6.21 1.84
C LEU A 144 -4.94 7.34 1.30
N ILE A 145 -4.02 7.81 2.13
CA ILE A 145 -3.06 8.87 1.81
C ILE A 145 -1.66 8.31 2.02
N GLU A 146 -0.74 8.59 1.10
CA GLU A 146 0.64 8.14 1.21
C GLU A 146 1.30 8.66 2.49
N PHE A 147 1.95 7.76 3.22
CA PHE A 147 2.61 8.04 4.48
C PHE A 147 3.94 8.73 4.24
N ASP A 148 4.12 9.88 4.88
CA ASP A 148 5.36 10.64 4.97
C ASP A 148 5.75 10.77 6.46
N GLU A 149 6.98 10.40 6.77
CA GLU A 149 7.48 10.27 8.15
C GLU A 149 7.57 11.65 8.83
N GLY A 150 7.14 11.72 10.09
CA GLY A 150 7.15 12.98 10.86
C GLY A 150 6.03 13.96 10.52
N ARG A 151 5.13 13.63 9.58
CA ARG A 151 3.91 14.42 9.35
C ARG A 151 2.91 14.27 10.48
N SER A 152 2.23 15.37 10.79
CA SER A 152 1.22 15.43 11.85
C SER A 152 -0.14 14.91 11.37
N THR A 153 -1.02 14.55 12.31
CA THR A 153 -2.42 14.20 12.01
C THR A 153 -3.13 15.29 11.18
N GLN A 154 -2.83 16.56 11.45
CA GLN A 154 -3.46 17.68 10.74
C GLN A 154 -3.08 17.70 9.25
N PHE A 155 -1.83 17.39 8.90
CA PHE A 155 -1.38 17.32 7.51
C PHE A 155 -2.22 16.33 6.68
N TYR A 156 -2.47 15.14 7.22
CA TYR A 156 -3.27 14.12 6.54
C TYR A 156 -4.75 14.50 6.43
N ILE A 157 -5.31 15.14 7.46
CA ILE A 157 -6.66 15.70 7.41
C ILE A 157 -6.77 16.75 6.30
N ASP A 158 -5.76 17.60 6.14
CA ASP A 158 -5.74 18.64 5.10
C ASP A 158 -5.60 18.03 3.69
N GLN A 159 -4.80 16.97 3.53
CA GLN A 159 -4.72 16.19 2.29
C GLN A 159 -6.07 15.55 1.91
N ALA A 160 -6.82 15.08 2.92
CA ALA A 160 -8.22 14.64 2.78
C ALA A 160 -9.20 15.79 2.47
N GLY A 161 -8.69 17.01 2.24
CA GLY A 161 -9.48 18.21 1.93
C GLY A 161 -10.05 18.89 3.17
N GLY A 162 -9.58 18.58 4.36
CA GLY A 162 -10.07 19.11 5.63
C GLY A 162 -11.36 18.46 6.11
N VAL A 163 -11.75 18.77 7.35
CA VAL A 163 -12.97 18.24 7.98
C VAL A 163 -14.25 18.91 7.47
N LEU A 164 -15.36 18.17 7.46
CA LEU A 164 -16.70 18.67 7.13
C LEU A 164 -17.30 19.51 8.29
N SER A 165 -18.38 20.25 8.00
CA SER A 165 -19.04 21.15 8.97
C SER A 165 -19.74 20.39 10.12
N ASN A 166 -20.25 19.19 9.84
CA ASN A 166 -20.83 18.25 10.80
C ASN A 166 -19.77 17.43 11.56
N ALA A 167 -18.47 17.64 11.34
CA ALA A 167 -17.42 16.89 12.04
C ALA A 167 -17.24 17.32 13.51
N HIS A 168 -17.09 16.35 14.41
CA HIS A 168 -16.72 16.58 15.81
C HIS A 168 -15.19 16.70 15.94
N ARG A 169 -14.67 17.92 15.77
CA ARG A 169 -13.22 18.22 15.78
C ARG A 169 -12.48 17.78 17.04
N ARG A 170 -13.09 17.87 18.22
CA ARG A 170 -12.49 17.40 19.50
C ARG A 170 -12.54 15.87 19.65
N GLY A 171 -13.38 15.21 18.87
CA GLY A 171 -13.55 13.77 18.83
C GLY A 171 -12.53 13.05 17.95
N ILE A 172 -11.66 13.75 17.21
CA ILE A 172 -10.69 13.12 16.31
C ILE A 172 -9.78 12.17 17.10
N ARG A 173 -9.56 10.97 16.54
CA ARG A 173 -8.70 9.94 17.12
C ARG A 173 -7.80 9.33 16.05
N VAL A 174 -6.65 8.85 16.47
CA VAL A 174 -5.77 7.98 15.68
C VAL A 174 -5.92 6.57 16.22
N ILE A 175 -6.21 5.62 15.34
CA ILE A 175 -6.32 4.20 15.65
C ILE A 175 -5.04 3.55 15.15
N LYS A 176 -4.25 3.01 16.09
CA LYS A 176 -2.96 2.38 15.79
C LYS A 176 -3.17 1.03 15.14
N GLN A 177 -2.67 0.80 13.92
CA GLN A 177 -2.92 -0.44 13.18
C GLN A 177 -2.47 -1.69 13.95
N GLY A 178 -1.27 -1.66 14.51
CA GLY A 178 -0.66 -2.82 15.16
C GLY A 178 -1.27 -3.19 16.52
N THR A 179 -1.95 -2.26 17.19
CA THR A 179 -2.47 -2.47 18.56
C THR A 179 -3.97 -2.25 18.70
N GLY A 180 -4.61 -1.61 17.71
CA GLY A 180 -6.00 -1.16 17.77
C GLY A 180 -6.24 -0.02 18.76
N LEU A 181 -5.19 0.56 19.36
CA LEU A 181 -5.32 1.60 20.39
C LEU A 181 -5.84 2.91 19.80
N TRP A 182 -6.81 3.52 20.50
CA TRP A 182 -7.39 4.81 20.16
C TRP A 182 -6.66 5.92 20.91
N VAL A 183 -5.91 6.74 20.19
CA VAL A 183 -5.06 7.79 20.76
C VAL A 183 -5.58 9.16 20.33
N LYS A 184 -5.49 10.15 21.22
CA LYS A 184 -5.78 11.55 20.86
C LYS A 184 -4.60 12.12 20.05
N PRO A 185 -4.85 12.87 18.98
CA PRO A 185 -3.79 13.58 18.27
C PRO A 185 -3.04 14.52 19.23
N SER A 186 -1.71 14.44 19.25
CA SER A 186 -0.82 15.31 20.02
C SER A 186 0.43 15.64 19.19
N GLN A 187 1.23 16.62 19.62
CA GLN A 187 2.47 16.98 18.92
C GLN A 187 3.53 15.85 18.98
N ASP A 188 3.53 15.06 20.06
CA ASP A 188 4.48 13.97 20.26
C ASP A 188 4.02 12.65 19.63
N LEU A 189 2.78 12.58 19.13
CA LEU A 189 2.23 11.37 18.53
C LEU A 189 2.95 11.06 17.22
N ARG A 190 3.61 9.90 17.17
CA ARG A 190 4.20 9.36 15.94
C ARG A 190 3.20 8.49 15.21
N LEU A 191 2.82 8.94 14.00
CA LEU A 191 2.04 8.16 13.06
C LEU A 191 2.92 7.08 12.44
N GLU A 192 2.34 5.90 12.23
CA GLU A 192 2.99 4.77 11.58
C GLU A 192 2.17 4.34 10.36
N PRO A 193 2.82 3.72 9.35
CA PRO A 193 2.11 3.14 8.22
C PRO A 193 0.95 2.25 8.67
N GLY A 194 -0.21 2.44 8.05
CA GLY A 194 -1.45 1.70 8.30
C GLY A 194 -2.35 2.27 9.39
N ASP A 195 -1.90 3.27 10.17
CA ASP A 195 -2.76 3.93 11.14
C ASP A 195 -3.99 4.57 10.47
N THR A 196 -5.11 4.63 11.21
CA THR A 196 -6.34 5.30 10.76
C THR A 196 -6.58 6.57 11.55
N ILE A 197 -6.71 7.69 10.88
CA ILE A 197 -7.19 8.96 11.43
C ILE A 197 -8.71 8.99 11.27
N PHE A 198 -9.42 8.87 12.39
CA PHE A 198 -10.86 8.86 12.41
C PHE A 198 -11.42 10.21 12.85
N VAL A 199 -12.27 10.80 12.00
CA VAL A 199 -12.97 12.06 12.25
C VAL A 199 -14.45 11.77 12.49
N PRO A 200 -14.93 11.75 13.75
CA PRO A 200 -16.32 11.45 14.04
C PRO A 200 -17.27 12.58 13.61
N GLU A 201 -18.55 12.24 13.50
CA GLU A 201 -19.63 13.21 13.37
C GLU A 201 -19.97 13.86 14.71
N LYS A 202 -20.50 15.09 14.67
CA LYS A 202 -21.09 15.74 15.85
C LYS A 202 -22.29 14.93 16.29
N GLU A 203 -22.21 14.40 17.51
CA GLU A 203 -23.41 13.94 18.20
C GLU A 203 -24.37 15.12 18.30
N SER A 204 -25.54 15.00 17.68
CA SER A 204 -26.66 15.91 17.89
C SER A 204 -27.24 15.61 19.27
N ILE A 205 -26.52 16.01 20.32
CA ILE A 205 -27.08 15.91 21.67
C ILE A 205 -28.25 16.91 21.71
N GLU A 206 -29.48 16.41 21.71
CA GLU A 206 -30.73 17.14 21.97
C GLU A 206 -30.78 17.60 23.44
N TRP A 207 -29.82 18.42 23.86
CA TRP A 207 -29.79 19.05 25.19
C TRP A 207 -31.10 19.79 25.52
N TRP A 208 -31.88 20.14 24.51
CA TRP A 208 -33.15 20.84 24.64
C TRP A 208 -34.31 19.94 25.13
N GLU A 209 -34.30 18.64 24.85
CA GLU A 209 -35.36 17.73 25.33
C GLU A 209 -35.13 17.35 26.80
N LEU A 210 -33.89 17.13 27.22
CA LEU A 210 -33.53 16.91 28.63
C LEU A 210 -33.79 18.14 29.50
N PHE A 211 -33.60 19.35 28.96
CA PHE A 211 -33.89 20.59 29.68
C PHE A 211 -35.40 20.78 29.91
N LYS A 212 -36.25 20.33 28.98
CA LYS A 212 -37.73 20.39 29.11
C LYS A 212 -38.25 19.44 30.19
N GLU A 213 -37.68 18.25 30.35
CA GLU A 213 -38.05 17.31 31.42
C GLU A 213 -37.60 17.81 32.80
N GLY A 214 -36.43 18.43 32.90
CA GLY A 214 -35.91 18.99 34.15
C GLY A 214 -36.73 20.16 34.70
N LEU A 215 -37.36 20.96 33.83
CA LEU A 215 -38.17 22.11 34.24
C LEU A 215 -39.41 21.71 35.07
N LEU A 216 -39.99 20.54 34.80
CA LEU A 216 -41.16 20.02 35.52
C LEU A 216 -40.80 19.55 36.94
N VAL A 217 -39.62 18.95 37.13
CA VAL A 217 -39.17 18.50 38.47
C VAL A 217 -38.84 19.70 39.37
N VAL A 218 -38.20 20.74 38.83
CA VAL A 218 -37.90 21.98 39.58
C VAL A 218 -39.18 22.71 39.99
N SER A 219 -40.22 22.70 39.14
CA SER A 219 -41.51 23.32 39.46
C SER A 219 -42.21 22.69 40.68
N GLN A 220 -42.11 21.36 40.85
CA GLN A 220 -42.71 20.64 41.98
C GLN A 220 -41.95 20.89 43.30
N ILE A 221 -40.63 21.03 43.24
CA ILE A 221 -39.81 21.36 44.42
C ILE A 221 -40.11 22.79 44.89
N ALA A 222 -40.20 23.75 43.97
CA ALA A 222 -40.55 25.13 44.29
C ALA A 222 -41.95 25.25 44.93
N THR A 223 -42.93 24.51 44.40
CA THR A 223 -44.29 24.50 44.94
C THR A 223 -44.33 23.92 46.35
N THR A 224 -43.58 22.85 46.61
CA THR A 224 -43.50 22.24 47.94
C THR A 224 -42.88 23.19 48.97
N VAL A 225 -41.78 23.86 48.62
CA VAL A 225 -41.14 24.85 49.51
C VAL A 225 -42.07 26.04 49.76
N PHE A 226 -42.79 26.51 48.73
CA PHE A 226 -43.76 27.59 48.86
C PHE A 226 -44.92 27.23 49.80
N ILE A 227 -45.45 26.00 49.70
CA ILE A 227 -46.50 25.51 50.60
C ILE A 227 -46.00 25.45 52.05
N ILE A 228 -44.79 24.91 52.28
CA ILE A 228 -44.22 24.82 53.63
C ILE A 228 -44.00 26.23 54.22
N GLN A 229 -43.53 27.20 53.43
CA GLN A 229 -43.37 28.58 53.89
C GLN A 229 -44.70 29.29 54.17
N SER A 230 -45.77 28.95 53.46
CA SER A 230 -47.11 29.54 53.67
C SER A 230 -47.87 29.01 54.89
N VAL A 231 -47.46 27.89 55.47
CA VAL A 231 -48.10 27.25 56.65
C VAL A 231 -47.45 27.69 57.97
N VAL A 232 -46.27 28.32 57.92
CA VAL A 232 -45.48 28.74 59.10
C VAL A 232 -45.68 30.24 59.43
N HIS A 233 -46.61 30.93 58.80
CA HIS A 233 -47.09 32.29 59.15
C HIS A 233 -48.61 32.28 59.27
#